data_AF-A0A928VTS2-F1
#
_entry.id   AF-A0A928VTS2-F1
#
_cell.length_a   1.000
_cell.length_b   1.000
_cell.length_c   1.000
_cell.angle_alpha   90.00
_cell.angle_beta   90.00
_cell.angle_gamma   90.00
#
_symmetry.space_group_name_H-M   'P 1'
#
loop_
_entity.id
_entity.type
_entity.pdbx_description
1 polymer ?
#
loop_
_entity_poly.entity_id
_entity_poly.type
_entity_poly.pdbx_seq_one_letter_code
_entity_poly.pdbx_strand_id
1 'polypeptide(L)'
;IQYARKAAVYAVEQLLPSDRISVTIYDDRIDTLVPSTLATQKAEIIRQIQHIQPRNMTALHAGWVEGGVQVSQHLNSQHLNRVILLSDGLANRGETNPDVIGSDVRGLAQRGVSTTTMGVGNDYNEDLLESMAGCGDGNYYYIDSPKDLPDIFGTELQGIIATCGRNVRLRVEPQGDVELLDVFNDFEISRQGEYQLPNLVLGNPFIVALRLKVSPTPEAIDLCHFRLWWDDPDIAQRQTMQVSLNLSAMPGAQLDELPFSDEVREQVALLEAARAKAEAVKYIDRGDRDGATQLLSGAQVQFRVMAPKSPEMAREVEALRSLETDIQVGNIKISRKAARYQSHARARSMHQSGSSDYYLHQFKKVVKHRLEVVLGDITEQQVDAIVNNTSPHYTPGTNGLDGAIHTAAGPELREACEQLPPCQTGDAHITPGYNLPAKWTIHTVAPAWNGGQQGDAEKLAQCYRNCLVLAQQKKVQTLAFPAIGTGNLGWPLDRAATIALEAAVMFLKQQDTPEKVIFVCFDEEAYRCYQKAIG
;
A
#
# COMPACT_ATOMS: atom_id res chain seq x y z
N ILE A 1 -5.13 -22.16 1.38
CA ILE A 1 -3.98 -22.24 0.44
C ILE A 1 -4.22 -21.63 -0.96
N GLN A 2 -5.31 -21.91 -1.69
CA GLN A 2 -5.49 -21.39 -3.06
C GLN A 2 -5.41 -19.85 -3.15
N TYR A 3 -6.07 -19.14 -2.23
CA TYR A 3 -6.01 -17.68 -2.16
C TYR A 3 -4.62 -17.15 -1.78
N ALA A 4 -3.90 -17.86 -0.90
CA ALA A 4 -2.51 -17.52 -0.56
C ALA A 4 -1.58 -17.62 -1.77
N ARG A 5 -1.75 -18.65 -2.61
CA ARG A 5 -1.02 -18.75 -3.88
C ARG A 5 -1.35 -17.58 -4.80
N LYS A 6 -2.64 -17.21 -4.93
CA LYS A 6 -3.05 -16.05 -5.75
C LYS A 6 -2.42 -14.74 -5.26
N ALA A 7 -2.45 -14.47 -3.95
CA ALA A 7 -1.85 -13.28 -3.37
C ALA A 7 -0.33 -13.23 -3.58
N ALA A 8 0.37 -14.36 -3.37
CA ALA A 8 1.80 -14.46 -3.61
C ALA A 8 2.17 -14.29 -5.10
N VAL A 9 1.37 -14.85 -6.02
CA VAL A 9 1.54 -14.65 -7.46
C VAL A 9 1.35 -13.19 -7.84
N TYR A 10 0.30 -12.54 -7.34
CA TYR A 10 0.06 -11.12 -7.53
C TYR A 10 1.27 -10.28 -7.10
N ALA A 11 1.86 -10.61 -5.94
CA ALA A 11 3.06 -9.94 -5.45
C ALA A 11 4.23 -10.04 -6.45
N VAL A 12 4.52 -11.24 -6.95
CA VAL A 12 5.59 -11.49 -7.92
C VAL A 12 5.36 -10.69 -9.22
N GLU A 13 4.11 -10.59 -9.65
CA GLU A 13 3.75 -9.83 -10.87
C GLU A 13 4.04 -8.34 -10.73
N GLN A 14 3.84 -7.75 -9.54
CA GLN A 14 4.10 -6.34 -9.28
C GLN A 14 5.58 -5.99 -9.13
N LEU A 15 6.45 -6.95 -8.80
CA LEU A 15 7.89 -6.69 -8.60
C LEU A 15 8.58 -6.19 -9.87
N LEU A 16 9.50 -5.24 -9.76
CA LEU A 16 10.39 -4.88 -10.85
C LEU A 16 11.52 -5.91 -10.99
N PRO A 17 12.17 -6.05 -12.16
CA PRO A 17 13.30 -6.98 -12.32
C PRO A 17 14.48 -6.69 -11.39
N SER A 18 14.60 -5.46 -10.90
CA SER A 18 15.58 -5.03 -9.90
C SER A 18 15.25 -5.48 -8.47
N ASP A 19 13.99 -5.82 -8.21
CA ASP A 19 13.54 -6.20 -6.87
C ASP A 19 13.97 -7.63 -6.54
N ARG A 20 14.06 -7.91 -5.24
CA ARG A 20 14.40 -9.23 -4.73
C ARG A 20 13.20 -9.85 -4.02
N ILE A 21 13.07 -11.16 -4.19
CA ILE A 21 12.04 -11.96 -3.53
C ILE A 21 12.63 -13.28 -3.04
N SER A 22 12.12 -13.71 -1.89
CA SER A 22 12.24 -15.08 -1.40
C SER A 22 10.85 -15.60 -1.05
N VAL A 23 10.64 -16.90 -1.21
CA VAL A 23 9.40 -17.58 -0.82
C VAL A 23 9.77 -18.71 0.11
N THR A 24 9.42 -18.57 1.38
CA THR A 24 9.58 -19.59 2.40
C THR A 24 8.22 -20.14 2.76
N ILE A 25 8.09 -21.47 2.75
CA ILE A 25 6.91 -22.17 3.26
C ILE A 25 7.28 -22.83 4.59
N TYR A 26 6.32 -22.89 5.49
CA TYR A 26 6.55 -23.42 6.83
C TYR A 26 5.37 -24.25 7.32
N ASP A 27 5.70 -25.33 8.01
CA ASP A 27 4.77 -26.25 8.68
C ASP A 27 5.45 -26.83 9.94
N ASP A 28 5.71 -28.14 10.07
CA ASP A 28 6.67 -28.69 11.04
C ASP A 28 8.14 -28.57 10.59
N ARG A 29 8.36 -28.18 9.33
CA ARG A 29 9.64 -27.94 8.66
C ARG A 29 9.62 -26.59 7.97
N ILE A 30 10.80 -26.07 7.68
CA ILE A 30 10.97 -24.80 6.97
C ILE A 30 11.64 -25.10 5.63
N ASP A 31 10.95 -24.80 4.53
CA ASP A 31 11.47 -24.96 3.18
C ASP A 31 11.52 -23.60 2.49
N THR A 32 12.73 -23.15 2.12
CA THR A 32 12.91 -21.99 1.25
C THR A 32 12.75 -22.42 -0.20
N LEU A 33 11.53 -22.32 -0.71
CA LEU A 33 11.15 -22.70 -2.06
C LEU A 33 11.88 -21.84 -3.09
N VAL A 34 11.87 -20.53 -2.88
CA VAL A 34 12.61 -19.56 -3.70
C VAL A 34 13.60 -18.84 -2.78
N PRO A 35 14.92 -19.09 -2.89
CA PRO A 35 15.90 -18.31 -2.15
C PRO A 35 15.94 -16.87 -2.65
N SER A 36 16.47 -15.96 -1.83
CA SER A 36 16.58 -14.53 -2.16
C SER A 36 17.21 -14.29 -3.53
N THR A 37 16.37 -13.97 -4.52
CA THR A 37 16.76 -13.84 -5.92
C THR A 37 16.13 -12.59 -6.54
N LEU A 38 16.72 -12.11 -7.64
CA LEU A 38 16.14 -11.03 -8.43
C LEU A 38 14.87 -11.51 -9.13
N ALA A 39 13.85 -10.64 -9.23
CA ALA A 39 12.58 -10.93 -9.88
C ALA A 39 12.67 -10.88 -11.43
N THR A 40 13.76 -11.40 -12.01
CA THR A 40 13.95 -11.48 -13.47
C THR A 40 13.27 -12.71 -14.08
N GLN A 41 13.09 -13.80 -13.32
CA GLN A 41 12.48 -15.06 -13.78
C GLN A 41 11.11 -15.29 -13.13
N LYS A 42 10.21 -14.29 -13.24
CA LYS A 42 8.88 -14.32 -12.60
C LYS A 42 8.07 -15.57 -12.91
N ALA A 43 8.09 -16.04 -14.16
CA ALA A 43 7.34 -17.22 -14.59
C ALA A 43 7.73 -18.48 -13.80
N GLU A 44 9.02 -18.68 -13.53
CA GLU A 44 9.51 -19.82 -12.76
C GLU A 44 9.14 -19.71 -11.28
N ILE A 45 9.26 -18.50 -10.70
CA ILE A 45 8.85 -18.22 -9.32
C ILE A 45 7.34 -18.50 -9.15
N ILE A 46 6.51 -18.00 -10.06
CA ILE A 46 5.07 -18.21 -10.09
C ILE A 46 4.75 -19.71 -10.20
N ARG A 47 5.45 -20.44 -11.08
CA ARG A 47 5.29 -21.89 -11.23
C ARG A 47 5.55 -22.60 -9.90
N GLN A 48 6.63 -22.26 -9.20
CA GLN A 48 6.94 -22.88 -7.90
C GLN A 48 5.86 -22.57 -6.85
N ILE A 49 5.39 -21.31 -6.77
CA ILE A 49 4.30 -20.91 -5.85
C ILE A 49 3.01 -21.69 -6.13
N GLN A 50 2.67 -21.89 -7.40
CA GLN A 50 1.46 -22.61 -7.80
C GLN A 50 1.44 -24.08 -7.33
N HIS A 51 2.62 -24.68 -7.11
CA HIS A 51 2.77 -26.07 -6.67
C HIS A 51 2.75 -26.26 -5.14
N ILE A 52 2.73 -25.19 -4.33
CA ILE A 52 2.78 -25.26 -2.85
C ILE A 52 1.58 -26.04 -2.29
N GLN A 53 1.77 -27.24 -1.75
CA GLN A 53 0.68 -28.02 -1.16
C GLN A 53 0.49 -27.73 0.33
N PRO A 54 -0.74 -27.83 0.86
CA PRO A 54 -0.97 -27.73 2.31
C PRO A 54 -0.32 -28.91 3.03
N ARG A 55 0.21 -28.65 4.22
CA ARG A 55 0.85 -29.64 5.10
C ARG A 55 0.38 -29.41 6.55
N ASN A 56 0.89 -30.18 7.52
CA ASN A 56 0.39 -30.19 8.92
C ASN A 56 1.32 -29.44 9.89
N MET A 57 0.75 -28.84 10.94
CA MET A 57 1.42 -28.07 12.00
C MET A 57 2.00 -26.72 11.55
N THR A 58 2.42 -25.90 12.53
CA THR A 58 2.79 -24.48 12.30
C THR A 58 3.99 -24.07 13.17
N ALA A 59 5.19 -24.10 12.61
CA ALA A 59 6.44 -23.58 13.18
C ALA A 59 6.65 -22.11 12.78
N LEU A 60 5.74 -21.26 13.26
CA LEU A 60 5.59 -19.86 12.83
C LEU A 60 6.87 -19.04 13.02
N HIS A 61 7.48 -19.09 14.21
CA HIS A 61 8.71 -18.33 14.50
C HIS A 61 9.86 -18.77 13.60
N ALA A 62 10.07 -20.08 13.42
CA ALA A 62 11.14 -20.58 12.56
C ALA A 62 10.93 -20.19 11.08
N GLY A 63 9.69 -20.18 10.60
CA GLY A 63 9.36 -19.68 9.26
C GLY A 63 9.65 -18.19 9.10
N TRP A 64 9.30 -17.39 10.11
CA TRP A 64 9.63 -15.96 10.13
C TRP A 64 11.15 -15.72 10.21
N VAL A 65 11.89 -16.47 11.03
CA VAL A 65 13.36 -16.37 11.14
C VAL A 65 14.01 -16.65 9.80
N GLU A 66 13.62 -17.72 9.10
CA GLU A 66 14.17 -18.03 7.77
C GLU A 66 13.85 -16.91 6.77
N GLY A 67 12.63 -16.38 6.76
CA GLY A 67 12.28 -15.21 5.96
C GLY A 67 13.17 -14.00 6.26
N GLY A 68 13.41 -13.72 7.55
CA GLY A 68 14.31 -12.67 8.00
C GLY A 68 15.77 -12.88 7.58
N VAL A 69 16.25 -14.13 7.57
CA VAL A 69 17.57 -14.51 7.06
C VAL A 69 17.66 -14.23 5.56
N GLN A 70 16.67 -14.63 4.77
CA GLN A 70 16.65 -14.43 3.32
C GLN A 70 16.67 -12.94 2.94
N VAL A 71 15.93 -12.10 3.67
CA VAL A 71 15.97 -10.65 3.49
C VAL A 71 17.33 -10.08 3.91
N SER A 72 17.88 -10.56 5.03
CA SER A 72 19.15 -10.06 5.58
C SER A 72 20.36 -10.32 4.68
N GLN A 73 20.32 -11.33 3.81
CA GLN A 73 21.43 -11.65 2.89
C GLN A 73 21.73 -10.52 1.89
N HIS A 74 20.73 -9.71 1.55
CA HIS A 74 20.84 -8.65 0.55
C HIS A 74 20.25 -7.33 1.07
N LEU A 75 20.44 -7.07 2.36
CA LEU A 75 20.01 -5.83 3.02
C LEU A 75 20.51 -4.61 2.25
N ASN A 76 19.57 -3.76 1.84
CA ASN A 76 19.89 -2.50 1.20
C ASN A 76 19.15 -1.36 1.91
N SER A 77 19.91 -0.41 2.46
CA SER A 77 19.36 0.73 3.20
C SER A 77 18.54 1.68 2.32
N GLN A 78 18.79 1.69 1.00
CA GLN A 78 18.04 2.51 0.03
C GLN A 78 16.76 1.83 -0.46
N HIS A 79 16.57 0.54 -0.18
CA HIS A 79 15.37 -0.19 -0.57
C HIS A 79 14.54 -0.56 0.66
N LEU A 80 13.29 -0.96 0.41
CA LEU A 80 12.43 -1.48 1.45
C LEU A 80 12.73 -2.96 1.68
N ASN A 81 13.14 -3.30 2.90
CA ASN A 81 13.39 -4.67 3.34
C ASN A 81 12.22 -5.08 4.24
N ARG A 82 11.47 -6.12 3.84
CA ARG A 82 10.27 -6.53 4.57
C ARG A 82 10.02 -8.03 4.49
N VAL A 83 9.51 -8.57 5.60
CA VAL A 83 8.94 -9.90 5.71
C VAL A 83 7.42 -9.77 5.77
N ILE A 84 6.70 -10.46 4.89
CA ILE A 84 5.24 -10.59 4.96
C ILE A 84 4.92 -12.00 5.43
N LEU A 85 4.38 -12.12 6.64
CA LEU A 85 4.07 -13.40 7.28
C LEU A 85 2.57 -13.67 7.19
N LEU A 86 2.19 -14.72 6.47
CA LEU A 86 0.81 -15.19 6.36
C LEU A 86 0.61 -16.44 7.22
N SER A 87 -0.43 -16.48 8.05
CA SER A 87 -0.76 -17.65 8.89
C SER A 87 -2.28 -17.86 9.02
N ASP A 88 -2.73 -19.11 8.99
CA ASP A 88 -4.12 -19.52 9.23
C ASP A 88 -4.31 -20.41 10.48
N GLY A 89 -3.23 -20.70 11.22
CA GLY A 89 -3.23 -21.66 12.32
C GLY A 89 -2.37 -21.24 13.53
N LEU A 90 -2.60 -21.91 14.66
CA LEU A 90 -1.85 -21.67 15.91
C LEU A 90 -0.39 -22.07 15.77
N ALA A 91 0.53 -21.20 16.18
CA ALA A 91 1.93 -21.55 16.39
C ALA A 91 2.02 -22.65 17.46
N ASN A 92 2.28 -23.88 17.04
CA ASN A 92 2.23 -25.08 17.89
C ASN A 92 3.52 -25.91 17.85
N ARG A 93 4.53 -25.44 17.11
CA ARG A 93 5.87 -26.02 16.99
C ARG A 93 6.95 -24.93 17.11
N GLY A 94 8.07 -25.28 17.72
CA GLY A 94 9.19 -24.35 17.93
C GLY A 94 8.93 -23.37 19.07
N GLU A 95 9.55 -22.18 18.98
CA GLU A 95 9.30 -21.09 19.92
C GLU A 95 7.88 -20.54 19.71
N THR A 96 7.14 -20.38 20.81
CA THR A 96 5.76 -19.88 20.82
C THR A 96 5.56 -18.76 21.84
N ASN A 97 6.61 -18.40 22.60
CA ASN A 97 6.58 -17.32 23.57
C ASN A 97 6.56 -15.95 22.85
N PRO A 98 5.48 -15.15 22.98
CA PRO A 98 5.37 -13.85 22.33
C PRO A 98 6.48 -12.85 22.71
N ASP A 99 7.01 -12.91 23.93
CA ASP A 99 8.05 -11.97 24.39
C ASP A 99 9.39 -12.25 23.69
N VAL A 100 9.76 -13.52 23.54
CA VAL A 100 10.98 -13.94 22.85
C VAL A 100 10.88 -13.58 21.36
N ILE A 101 9.75 -13.96 20.74
CA ILE A 101 9.49 -13.68 19.33
C ILE A 101 9.48 -12.16 19.08
N GLY A 102 8.80 -11.39 19.93
CA GLY A 102 8.77 -9.93 19.82
C GLY A 102 10.15 -9.28 19.94
N SER A 103 11.01 -9.80 20.82
CA SER A 103 12.41 -9.35 20.93
C SER A 103 13.20 -9.61 19.65
N ASP A 104 13.08 -10.81 19.07
CA ASP A 104 13.77 -11.15 17.82
C ASP A 104 13.29 -10.27 16.65
N VAL A 105 11.98 -10.08 16.55
CA VAL A 105 11.36 -9.24 15.52
C VAL A 105 11.81 -7.79 15.64
N ARG A 106 11.87 -7.26 16.86
CA ARG A 106 12.38 -5.91 17.15
C ARG A 106 13.86 -5.78 16.77
N GLY A 107 14.67 -6.81 17.03
CA GLY A 107 16.08 -6.86 16.64
C GLY A 107 16.26 -6.78 15.12
N LEU A 108 15.40 -7.44 14.34
CA LEU A 108 15.44 -7.38 12.87
C LEU A 108 14.93 -6.02 12.34
N ALA A 109 13.90 -5.45 12.96
CA ALA A 109 13.39 -4.11 12.64
C ALA A 109 14.44 -3.02 12.85
N GLN A 110 15.22 -3.09 13.93
CA GLN A 110 16.35 -2.18 14.18
C GLN A 110 17.46 -2.27 13.12
N ARG A 111 17.54 -3.40 12.40
CA ARG A 111 18.45 -3.60 11.27
C ARG A 111 17.85 -3.18 9.92
N GLY A 112 16.65 -2.59 9.94
CA GLY A 112 15.96 -2.06 8.76
C GLY A 112 15.05 -3.05 8.05
N VAL A 113 14.72 -4.20 8.66
CA VAL A 113 13.77 -5.17 8.10
C VAL A 113 12.45 -5.13 8.86
N SER A 114 11.40 -4.69 8.19
CA SER A 114 10.07 -4.62 8.79
C SER A 114 9.30 -5.94 8.65
N THR A 115 8.32 -6.18 9.54
CA THR A 115 7.49 -7.39 9.51
C THR A 115 6.00 -7.03 9.50
N THR A 116 5.31 -7.42 8.44
CA THR A 116 3.84 -7.40 8.38
C THR A 116 3.29 -8.79 8.62
N THR A 117 2.20 -8.90 9.38
CA THR A 117 1.53 -10.16 9.68
C THR A 117 0.10 -10.16 9.14
N MET A 118 -0.33 -11.30 8.60
CA MET A 118 -1.66 -11.51 8.03
C MET A 118 -2.24 -12.80 8.60
N GLY A 119 -3.29 -12.66 9.41
CA GLY A 119 -4.01 -13.77 10.01
C GLY A 119 -5.27 -14.09 9.21
N VAL A 120 -5.39 -15.32 8.71
CA VAL A 120 -6.55 -15.78 7.93
C VAL A 120 -7.47 -16.65 8.78
N GLY A 121 -8.75 -16.29 8.83
CA GLY A 121 -9.78 -17.06 9.52
C GLY A 121 -9.65 -17.05 11.05
N ASN A 122 -10.17 -18.09 11.72
CA ASN A 122 -10.42 -18.04 13.16
C ASN A 122 -9.41 -18.80 14.02
N ASP A 123 -8.46 -19.51 13.41
CA ASP A 123 -7.67 -20.54 14.12
C ASP A 123 -6.19 -20.18 14.33
N TYR A 124 -5.78 -18.93 14.07
CA TYR A 124 -4.43 -18.43 14.40
C TYR A 124 -4.38 -17.66 15.73
N ASN A 125 -3.16 -17.43 16.24
CA ASN A 125 -2.89 -16.66 17.46
C ASN A 125 -2.73 -15.16 17.12
N GLU A 126 -3.77 -14.38 17.36
CA GLU A 126 -3.82 -12.94 17.07
C GLU A 126 -2.90 -12.12 17.96
N ASP A 127 -2.75 -12.47 19.25
CA ASP A 127 -1.86 -11.80 20.17
C ASP A 127 -0.41 -11.83 19.67
N LEU A 128 -0.01 -13.00 19.16
CA LEU A 128 1.32 -13.21 18.60
C LEU A 128 1.51 -12.40 17.31
N LEU A 129 0.59 -12.50 16.34
CA LEU A 129 0.74 -11.80 15.05
C LEU A 129 0.70 -10.27 15.22
N GLU A 130 -0.18 -9.75 16.06
CA GLU A 130 -0.27 -8.33 16.37
C GLU A 130 1.02 -7.83 17.04
N SER A 131 1.52 -8.58 18.03
CA SER A 131 2.79 -8.27 18.72
C SER A 131 3.98 -8.28 17.75
N MET A 132 4.05 -9.27 16.86
CA MET A 132 5.08 -9.34 15.82
C MET A 132 5.02 -8.14 14.86
N ALA A 133 3.84 -7.76 14.37
CA ALA A 133 3.70 -6.59 13.51
C ALA A 133 4.13 -5.29 14.23
N GLY A 134 3.69 -5.13 15.49
CA GLY A 134 4.05 -4.00 16.33
C GLY A 134 5.55 -3.89 16.57
N CYS A 135 6.19 -4.98 17.01
CA CYS A 135 7.64 -5.05 17.22
C CYS A 135 8.43 -4.91 15.91
N GLY A 136 7.83 -5.32 14.78
CA GLY A 136 8.44 -5.35 13.46
C GLY A 136 8.28 -4.09 12.64
N ASP A 137 7.70 -3.03 13.19
CA ASP A 137 7.38 -1.80 12.46
C ASP A 137 6.59 -2.05 11.15
N GLY A 138 5.66 -3.00 11.19
CA GLY A 138 4.76 -3.32 10.10
C GLY A 138 3.30 -3.31 10.51
N ASN A 139 2.46 -3.86 9.64
CA ASN A 139 1.01 -3.87 9.81
C ASN A 139 0.51 -5.25 10.23
N TYR A 140 -0.59 -5.28 10.97
CA TYR A 140 -1.34 -6.50 11.25
C TYR A 140 -2.68 -6.47 10.50
N TYR A 141 -2.96 -7.55 9.77
CA TYR A 141 -4.22 -7.73 9.04
C TYR A 141 -4.99 -8.94 9.56
N TYR A 142 -6.24 -8.72 9.95
CA TYR A 142 -7.22 -9.80 10.12
C TYR A 142 -8.01 -9.98 8.82
N ILE A 143 -7.98 -11.21 8.30
CA ILE A 143 -8.65 -11.60 7.07
C ILE A 143 -9.74 -12.60 7.43
N ASP A 144 -10.97 -12.10 7.53
CA ASP A 144 -12.15 -12.92 7.89
C ASP A 144 -12.44 -13.97 6.81
N SER A 145 -12.44 -13.55 5.54
CA SER A 145 -12.64 -14.41 4.39
C SER A 145 -11.36 -14.54 3.56
N PRO A 146 -10.88 -15.76 3.26
CA PRO A 146 -9.72 -15.96 2.39
C PRO A 146 -9.84 -15.29 1.01
N LYS A 147 -11.05 -14.94 0.57
CA LYS A 147 -11.30 -14.22 -0.69
C LYS A 147 -10.72 -12.81 -0.69
N ASP A 148 -10.59 -12.19 0.48
CA ASP A 148 -10.14 -10.80 0.64
C ASP A 148 -8.62 -10.70 0.71
N LEU A 149 -7.94 -11.84 0.86
CA LEU A 149 -6.49 -11.92 0.98
C LEU A 149 -5.73 -11.27 -0.19
N PRO A 150 -6.09 -11.48 -1.48
CA PRO A 150 -5.40 -10.81 -2.59
C PRO A 150 -5.47 -9.28 -2.51
N ASP A 151 -6.64 -8.71 -2.16
CA ASP A 151 -6.84 -7.26 -2.11
C ASP A 151 -6.08 -6.63 -0.94
N ILE A 152 -6.14 -7.27 0.24
CA ILE A 152 -5.39 -6.85 1.43
C ILE A 152 -3.88 -6.94 1.19
N PHE A 153 -3.43 -8.01 0.56
CA PHE A 153 -2.03 -8.18 0.20
C PHE A 153 -1.57 -7.12 -0.81
N GLY A 154 -2.39 -6.83 -1.82
CA GLY A 154 -2.11 -5.77 -2.79
C GLY A 154 -2.04 -4.39 -2.14
N THR A 155 -2.93 -4.10 -1.20
CA THR A 155 -2.91 -2.86 -0.41
C THR A 155 -1.61 -2.71 0.39
N GLU A 156 -1.17 -3.78 1.05
CA GLU A 156 0.12 -3.79 1.76
C GLU A 156 1.29 -3.55 0.79
N LEU A 157 1.29 -4.18 -0.37
CA LEU A 157 2.35 -4.02 -1.37
C LEU A 157 2.39 -2.60 -1.97
N GLN A 158 1.22 -1.99 -2.17
CA GLN A 158 1.12 -0.59 -2.58
C GLN A 158 1.61 0.36 -1.47
N GLY A 159 1.24 0.10 -0.21
CA GLY A 159 1.71 0.88 0.94
C GLY A 159 3.24 0.83 1.10
N ILE A 160 3.84 -0.34 0.82
CA ILE A 160 5.28 -0.53 0.74
C ILE A 160 5.91 0.41 -0.30
N ILE A 161 5.38 0.40 -1.53
CA ILE A 161 5.87 1.26 -2.63
C ILE A 161 5.66 2.74 -2.30
N ALA A 162 4.58 3.07 -1.60
CA ALA A 162 4.22 4.44 -1.22
C ALA A 162 4.93 4.96 0.03
N THR A 163 5.74 4.15 0.70
CA THR A 163 6.46 4.59 1.89
C THR A 163 7.50 5.64 1.51
N CYS A 164 7.33 6.87 2.01
CA CYS A 164 8.25 8.00 1.79
C CYS A 164 9.04 8.38 3.04
N GLY A 165 8.75 7.78 4.20
CA GLY A 165 9.51 8.02 5.42
C GLY A 165 9.49 6.84 6.37
N ARG A 166 10.67 6.51 6.91
CA ARG A 166 10.89 5.41 7.83
C ARG A 166 11.40 5.90 9.19
N ASN A 167 11.35 5.04 10.21
CA ASN A 167 11.85 5.34 11.55
C ASN A 167 11.30 6.68 12.09
N VAL A 168 10.00 6.89 11.89
CA VAL A 168 9.37 8.18 12.15
C VAL A 168 9.34 8.41 13.66
N ARG A 169 9.77 9.59 14.10
CA ARG A 169 9.78 10.00 15.51
C ARG A 169 9.09 11.35 15.63
N LEU A 170 8.25 11.49 16.65
CA LEU A 170 7.61 12.75 17.02
C LEU A 170 7.98 13.09 18.46
N ARG A 171 8.40 14.33 18.67
CA ARG A 171 8.57 14.91 19.99
C ARG A 171 7.58 16.06 20.15
N VAL A 172 6.84 16.01 21.25
CA VAL A 172 5.84 17.01 21.64
C VAL A 172 6.41 17.76 22.83
N GLU A 173 6.70 19.05 22.67
CA GLU A 173 7.35 19.88 23.68
C GLU A 173 6.43 21.04 24.08
N PRO A 174 5.56 20.86 25.09
CA PRO A 174 4.77 21.94 25.66
C PRO A 174 5.66 23.09 26.14
N GLN A 175 5.19 24.32 26.00
CA GLN A 175 5.92 25.53 26.36
C GLN A 175 5.25 26.23 27.55
N GLY A 176 6.05 26.95 28.36
CA GLY A 176 5.54 27.69 29.52
C GLY A 176 4.80 26.78 30.52
N ASP A 177 3.59 27.19 30.90
CA ASP A 177 2.71 26.47 31.84
C ASP A 177 1.72 25.52 31.13
N VAL A 178 1.97 25.15 29.87
CA VAL A 178 1.15 24.17 29.14
C VAL A 178 1.51 22.75 29.56
N GLU A 179 0.50 21.96 29.90
CA GLU A 179 0.66 20.56 30.30
C GLU A 179 0.07 19.63 29.23
N LEU A 180 0.84 18.64 28.78
CA LEU A 180 0.34 17.57 27.90
C LEU A 180 -0.36 16.52 28.76
N LEU A 181 -1.69 16.48 28.72
CA LEU A 181 -2.51 15.57 29.53
C LEU A 181 -2.67 14.19 28.90
N ASP A 182 -2.80 14.11 27.58
CA ASP A 182 -3.00 12.84 26.88
C ASP A 182 -2.53 12.93 25.41
N VAL A 183 -2.06 11.81 24.88
CA VAL A 183 -1.86 11.55 23.45
C VAL A 183 -2.75 10.39 23.10
N PHE A 184 -3.87 10.65 22.41
CA PHE A 184 -4.93 9.66 22.24
C PHE A 184 -4.50 8.41 21.46
N ASN A 185 -3.47 8.53 20.63
CA ASN A 185 -2.89 7.43 19.90
C ASN A 185 -2.07 6.50 20.82
N ASP A 186 -2.09 5.20 20.54
CA ASP A 186 -1.34 4.19 21.31
C ASP A 186 0.07 4.00 20.72
N PHE A 187 0.94 5.00 20.91
CA PHE A 187 2.32 4.97 20.41
C PHE A 187 3.30 4.46 21.45
N GLU A 188 4.29 3.68 21.01
CA GLU A 188 5.47 3.39 21.83
C GLU A 188 6.25 4.69 22.10
N ILE A 189 6.66 4.90 23.35
CA ILE A 189 7.43 6.06 23.77
C ILE A 189 8.87 5.63 24.05
N SER A 190 9.83 6.31 23.44
CA SER A 190 11.25 6.06 23.68
C SER A 190 11.64 6.50 25.10
N ARG A 191 12.79 6.02 25.60
CA ARG A 191 13.34 6.49 26.90
C ARG A 191 13.60 8.00 26.94
N GLN A 192 13.69 8.66 25.77
CA GLN A 192 13.92 10.09 25.63
C GLN A 192 12.61 10.88 25.49
N GLY A 193 11.44 10.23 25.61
CA GLY A 193 10.13 10.87 25.52
C GLY A 193 9.65 11.10 24.08
N GLU A 194 10.21 10.39 23.10
CA GLU A 194 9.81 10.52 21.69
C GLU A 194 8.79 9.44 21.33
N TYR A 195 7.70 9.85 20.71
CA TYR A 195 6.70 8.93 20.18
C TYR A 195 7.22 8.29 18.90
N GLN A 196 7.20 6.97 18.85
CA GLN A 196 7.45 6.21 17.63
C GLN A 196 6.18 6.16 16.79
N LEU A 197 6.24 6.82 15.64
CA LEU A 197 5.15 6.82 14.67
C LEU A 197 5.36 5.68 13.66
N PRO A 198 4.28 5.19 13.03
CA PRO A 198 4.37 4.35 11.83
C PRO A 198 5.08 5.07 10.68
N ASN A 199 5.49 4.28 9.69
CA ASN A 199 6.10 4.79 8.47
C ASN A 199 5.19 5.78 7.74
N LEU A 200 5.79 6.86 7.21
CA LEU A 200 5.08 7.83 6.38
C LEU A 200 4.81 7.18 5.04
N VAL A 201 3.52 7.00 4.74
CA VAL A 201 3.06 6.52 3.45
C VAL A 201 2.46 7.71 2.72
N LEU A 202 2.96 7.96 1.52
CA LEU A 202 2.55 9.11 0.72
C LEU A 202 1.04 9.07 0.50
N GLY A 203 0.35 10.11 0.96
CA GLY A 203 -1.10 10.17 0.87
C GLY A 203 -1.88 9.34 1.90
N ASN A 204 -1.23 8.76 2.90
CA ASN A 204 -1.95 8.40 4.12
C ASN A 204 -1.68 9.46 5.18
N PRO A 205 -2.57 10.45 5.38
CA PRO A 205 -2.37 11.45 6.42
C PRO A 205 -2.34 10.76 7.77
N PHE A 206 -1.30 11.07 8.54
CA PHE A 206 -1.13 10.53 9.87
C PHE A 206 -1.71 11.50 10.90
N ILE A 207 -2.64 11.03 11.73
CA ILE A 207 -3.38 11.88 12.67
C ILE A 207 -2.88 11.62 14.08
N VAL A 208 -2.35 12.67 14.72
CA VAL A 208 -1.97 12.66 16.13
C VAL A 208 -2.91 13.57 16.90
N ALA A 209 -3.69 13.01 17.82
CA ALA A 209 -4.59 13.78 18.66
C ALA A 209 -4.01 13.93 20.07
N LEU A 210 -4.06 15.15 20.61
CA LEU A 210 -3.44 15.53 21.87
C LEU A 210 -4.46 16.27 22.74
N ARG A 211 -4.37 16.08 24.06
CA ARG A 211 -5.08 16.91 25.04
C ARG A 211 -4.06 17.78 25.76
N LEU A 212 -4.12 19.08 25.50
CA LEU A 212 -3.29 20.08 26.19
C LEU A 212 -4.14 20.81 27.24
N LYS A 213 -3.57 21.04 28.41
CA LYS A 213 -4.12 21.95 29.40
C LYS A 213 -3.34 23.25 29.32
N VAL A 214 -4.06 24.32 29.02
CA VAL A 214 -3.51 25.66 28.87
C VAL A 214 -4.02 26.53 30.02
N SER A 215 -3.10 27.09 30.79
CA SER A 215 -3.46 28.04 31.84
C SER A 215 -3.83 29.40 31.23
N PRO A 216 -4.85 30.12 31.77
CA PRO A 216 -5.22 31.43 31.27
C PRO A 216 -4.03 32.40 31.30
N THR A 217 -3.78 33.06 30.16
CA THR A 217 -2.68 34.02 29.99
C THR A 217 -3.20 35.28 29.28
N PRO A 218 -2.70 36.48 29.64
CA PRO A 218 -3.10 37.72 28.99
C PRO A 218 -2.49 37.91 27.59
N GLU A 219 -1.43 37.18 27.26
CA GLU A 219 -0.68 37.32 26.00
C GLU A 219 -0.77 36.06 25.14
N ALA A 220 -0.62 36.24 23.82
CA ALA A 220 -0.46 35.10 22.92
C ALA A 220 0.81 34.34 23.28
N ILE A 221 0.71 33.01 23.37
CA ILE A 221 1.83 32.15 23.72
C ILE A 221 1.98 31.06 22.68
N ASP A 222 3.24 30.70 22.42
CA ASP A 222 3.57 29.43 21.81
C ASP A 222 3.17 28.35 22.82
N LEU A 223 2.29 27.43 22.43
CA LEU A 223 1.77 26.41 23.34
C LEU A 223 2.63 25.16 23.32
N CYS A 224 3.08 24.76 22.15
CA CYS A 224 3.77 23.50 21.96
C CYS A 224 4.62 23.53 20.70
N HIS A 225 5.84 22.99 20.80
CA HIS A 225 6.69 22.72 19.65
C HIS A 225 6.60 21.23 19.30
N PHE A 226 6.45 20.97 18.01
CA PHE A 226 6.44 19.63 17.44
C PHE A 226 7.71 19.47 16.63
N ARG A 227 8.46 18.42 16.92
CA ARG A 227 9.62 18.04 16.13
C ARG A 227 9.41 16.64 15.58
N LEU A 228 9.42 16.54 14.26
CA LEU A 228 9.26 15.29 13.52
C LEU A 228 10.59 14.95 12.84
N TRP A 229 10.97 13.69 12.86
CA TRP A 229 12.11 13.19 12.09
C TRP A 229 11.75 11.89 11.41
N TRP A 230 12.31 11.68 10.20
CA TRP A 230 12.16 10.44 9.45
C TRP A 230 13.36 10.21 8.54
N ASP A 231 13.58 8.94 8.20
CA ASP A 231 14.56 8.53 7.21
C ASP A 231 13.85 8.40 5.86
N ASP A 232 14.17 9.28 4.92
CA ASP A 232 13.63 9.23 3.56
C ASP A 232 14.35 8.12 2.77
N PRO A 233 13.64 7.18 2.12
CA PRO A 233 14.29 6.13 1.33
C PRO A 233 15.15 6.63 0.17
N ASP A 234 14.75 7.75 -0.43
CA ASP A 234 15.39 8.32 -1.61
C ASP A 234 16.55 9.27 -1.21
N ILE A 235 16.60 9.72 0.05
CA ILE A 235 17.58 10.70 0.55
C ILE A 235 18.39 10.11 1.72
N ALA A 236 19.71 10.02 1.55
CA ALA A 236 20.61 9.43 2.57
C ALA A 236 20.63 10.18 3.92
N GLN A 237 20.15 11.43 3.97
CA GLN A 237 20.12 12.24 5.18
C GLN A 237 18.73 12.19 5.84
N ARG A 238 18.72 11.96 7.16
CA ARG A 238 17.52 12.07 7.99
C ARG A 238 16.88 13.44 7.83
N GLN A 239 15.60 13.43 7.51
CA GLN A 239 14.78 14.62 7.38
C GLN A 239 14.24 15.04 8.74
N THR A 240 14.02 16.34 8.90
CA THR A 240 13.50 16.96 10.12
C THR A 240 12.50 18.03 9.76
N MET A 241 11.41 18.10 10.51
CA MET A 241 10.40 19.16 10.42
C MET A 241 10.08 19.68 11.81
N GLN A 242 9.93 20.99 11.92
CA GLN A 242 9.53 21.66 13.16
C GLN A 242 8.30 22.52 12.90
N VAL A 243 7.31 22.38 13.78
CA VAL A 243 6.06 23.14 13.73
C VAL A 243 5.76 23.63 15.14
N SER A 244 5.31 24.87 15.26
CA SER A 244 4.85 25.45 16.55
C SER A 244 3.34 25.67 16.50
N LEU A 245 2.66 25.31 17.59
CA LEU A 245 1.25 25.63 17.80
C LEU A 245 1.14 26.89 18.65
N ASN A 246 0.55 27.92 18.08
CA ASN A 246 0.39 29.22 18.70
C ASN A 246 -1.09 29.56 18.79
N LEU A 247 -1.56 30.03 19.96
CA LEU A 247 -2.92 30.54 20.12
C LEU A 247 -2.88 31.98 20.63
N SER A 248 -3.73 32.81 20.03
CA SER A 248 -3.95 34.17 20.49
C SER A 248 -4.72 34.18 21.81
N ALA A 249 -4.35 35.07 22.72
CA ALA A 249 -5.14 35.32 23.92
C ALA A 249 -6.44 36.04 23.57
N MET A 250 -7.53 35.63 24.20
CA MET A 250 -8.84 36.28 24.08
C MET A 250 -9.62 36.17 25.40
N PRO A 251 -10.61 37.04 25.64
CA PRO A 251 -11.47 36.95 26.81
C PRO A 251 -12.21 35.60 26.88
N GLY A 252 -12.31 35.00 28.07
CA GLY A 252 -12.93 33.68 28.25
C GLY A 252 -14.37 33.58 27.74
N ALA A 253 -15.17 34.66 27.88
CA ALA A 253 -16.53 34.69 27.34
C ALA A 253 -16.58 34.53 25.81
N GLN A 254 -15.57 35.00 25.07
CA GLN A 254 -15.50 34.81 23.62
C GLN A 254 -15.02 33.39 23.28
N LEU A 255 -14.14 32.81 24.09
CA LEU A 255 -13.69 31.42 23.92
C LEU A 255 -14.86 30.43 24.06
N ASP A 256 -15.74 30.65 25.04
CA ASP A 256 -16.92 29.79 25.27
C ASP A 256 -17.93 29.83 24.12
N GLU A 257 -17.93 30.90 23.32
CA GLU A 257 -18.78 31.05 22.13
C GLU A 257 -18.16 30.40 20.88
N LEU A 258 -16.88 30.04 20.89
CA LEU A 258 -16.23 29.44 19.72
C LEU A 258 -16.71 27.99 19.52
N PRO A 259 -17.12 27.64 18.29
CA PRO A 259 -17.51 26.27 18.01
C PRO A 259 -16.28 25.35 18.07
N PHE A 260 -16.46 24.17 18.63
CA PHE A 260 -15.46 23.12 18.49
C PHE A 260 -15.34 22.67 17.04
N SER A 261 -14.12 22.33 16.60
CA SER A 261 -13.92 21.69 15.31
C SER A 261 -14.54 20.30 15.31
N ASP A 262 -15.50 20.07 14.42
CA ASP A 262 -16.12 18.75 14.24
C ASP A 262 -15.10 17.71 13.75
N GLU A 263 -14.11 18.10 12.95
CA GLU A 263 -13.01 17.23 12.51
C GLU A 263 -12.21 16.71 13.71
N VAL A 264 -11.80 17.61 14.62
CA VAL A 264 -11.04 17.20 15.82
C VAL A 264 -11.89 16.33 16.74
N ARG A 265 -13.17 16.68 16.93
CA ARG A 265 -14.10 15.88 17.74
C ARG A 265 -14.32 14.48 17.20
N GLU A 266 -14.46 14.35 15.88
CA GLU A 266 -14.55 13.06 15.21
C GLU A 266 -13.30 12.21 15.44
N GLN A 267 -12.11 12.76 15.18
CA GLN A 267 -10.86 12.00 15.32
C GLN A 267 -10.61 11.57 16.77
N VAL A 268 -10.88 12.44 17.74
CA VAL A 268 -10.78 12.09 19.17
C VAL A 268 -11.78 10.98 19.52
N ALA A 269 -13.03 11.07 19.06
CA ALA A 269 -14.04 10.03 19.33
C ALA A 269 -13.67 8.67 18.71
N LEU A 270 -13.13 8.66 17.48
CA LEU A 270 -12.66 7.44 16.83
C LEU A 270 -11.48 6.78 17.59
N LEU A 271 -10.54 7.58 18.09
CA LEU A 271 -9.41 7.07 18.87
C LEU A 271 -9.85 6.58 20.26
N GLU A 272 -10.77 7.29 20.92
CA GLU A 272 -11.37 6.83 22.18
C GLU A 272 -12.15 5.52 21.98
N ALA A 273 -12.89 5.37 20.87
CA ALA A 273 -13.57 4.12 20.54
C ALA A 273 -12.60 2.95 20.33
N ALA A 274 -11.47 3.20 19.65
CA ALA A 274 -10.41 2.21 19.47
C ALA A 274 -9.79 1.78 20.81
N ARG A 275 -9.56 2.72 21.74
CA ARG A 275 -9.10 2.43 23.11
C ARG A 275 -10.13 1.64 23.91
N ALA A 276 -11.40 2.01 23.83
CA ALA A 276 -12.48 1.30 24.51
C ALA A 276 -12.60 -0.16 24.04
N LYS A 277 -12.46 -0.42 22.73
CA LYS A 277 -12.42 -1.79 22.18
C LYS A 277 -11.21 -2.58 22.69
N ALA A 278 -10.02 -1.99 22.68
CA ALA A 278 -8.81 -2.64 23.19
C ALA A 278 -8.94 -3.00 24.67
N GLU A 279 -9.49 -2.10 25.48
CA GLU A 279 -9.69 -2.33 26.90
C GLU A 279 -10.80 -3.37 27.15
N ALA A 280 -11.90 -3.34 26.37
CA ALA A 280 -12.94 -4.37 26.43
C ALA A 280 -12.38 -5.78 26.15
N VAL A 281 -11.45 -5.91 25.20
CA VAL A 281 -10.75 -7.18 24.95
C VAL A 281 -9.97 -7.66 26.18
N LYS A 282 -9.33 -6.76 26.95
CA LYS A 282 -8.65 -7.15 28.19
C LYS A 282 -9.63 -7.66 29.27
N TYR A 283 -10.82 -7.07 29.36
CA TYR A 283 -11.88 -7.57 30.24
C TYR A 283 -12.35 -8.97 29.82
N ILE A 284 -12.58 -9.18 28.52
CA ILE A 284 -12.92 -10.49 27.94
C ILE A 284 -11.85 -11.53 28.27
N ASP A 285 -10.57 -11.19 28.09
CA ASP A 285 -9.45 -12.10 28.33
C ASP A 285 -9.34 -12.52 29.81
N ARG A 286 -9.82 -11.68 30.73
CA ARG A 286 -9.93 -11.99 32.17
C ARG A 286 -11.23 -12.72 32.54
N GLY A 287 -12.11 -12.98 31.56
CA GLY A 287 -13.42 -13.60 31.77
C GLY A 287 -14.51 -12.64 32.28
N ASP A 288 -14.21 -11.34 32.38
CA ASP A 288 -15.15 -10.32 32.86
C ASP A 288 -15.99 -9.75 31.71
N ARG A 289 -17.07 -10.46 31.38
CA ARG A 289 -17.98 -10.07 30.30
C ARG A 289 -18.83 -8.85 30.65
N ASP A 290 -19.19 -8.71 31.93
CA ASP A 290 -20.02 -7.62 32.40
C ASP A 290 -19.24 -6.30 32.35
N GLY A 291 -17.98 -6.31 32.79
CA GLY A 291 -17.08 -5.17 32.66
C GLY A 291 -16.84 -4.75 31.22
N ALA A 292 -16.63 -5.71 30.31
CA ALA A 292 -16.49 -5.43 28.87
C ALA A 292 -17.76 -4.77 28.29
N THR A 293 -18.94 -5.32 28.62
CA THR A 293 -20.24 -4.81 28.15
C THR A 293 -20.50 -3.39 28.68
N GLN A 294 -20.26 -3.16 29.98
CA GLN A 294 -20.44 -1.86 30.61
C GLN A 294 -19.54 -0.79 29.99
N LEU A 295 -18.28 -1.14 29.70
CA LEU A 295 -17.33 -0.24 29.04
C LEU A 295 -17.80 0.16 27.64
N LEU A 296 -18.19 -0.82 26.82
CA LEU A 296 -18.65 -0.58 25.44
C LEU A 296 -19.95 0.23 25.40
N SER A 297 -20.89 -0.07 26.30
CA SER A 297 -22.16 0.67 26.43
C SER A 297 -21.91 2.12 26.86
N GLY A 298 -21.01 2.34 27.82
CA GLY A 298 -20.58 3.67 28.25
C GLY A 298 -20.00 4.51 27.10
N ALA A 299 -19.10 3.90 26.32
CA ALA A 299 -18.51 4.53 25.14
C ALA A 299 -19.57 4.92 24.09
N GLN A 300 -20.53 4.02 23.79
CA GLN A 300 -21.64 4.32 22.87
C GLN A 300 -22.51 5.50 23.32
N VAL A 301 -22.81 5.60 24.62
CA VAL A 301 -23.57 6.73 25.18
C VAL A 301 -22.80 8.03 25.03
N GLN A 302 -21.50 8.02 25.35
CA GLN A 302 -20.63 9.19 25.22
C GLN A 302 -20.57 9.68 23.77
N PHE A 303 -20.35 8.78 22.80
CA PHE A 303 -20.24 9.16 21.39
C PHE A 303 -21.56 9.68 20.80
N ARG A 304 -22.71 9.16 21.25
CA ARG A 304 -24.02 9.70 20.82
C ARG A 304 -24.22 11.18 21.21
N VAL A 305 -23.57 11.62 22.29
CA VAL A 305 -23.66 13.00 22.79
C VAL A 305 -22.55 13.88 22.23
N MET A 306 -21.32 13.37 22.21
CA MET A 306 -20.12 14.18 21.98
C MET A 306 -19.54 14.09 20.57
N ALA A 307 -19.84 13.04 19.79
CA ALA A 307 -19.30 12.89 18.45
C ALA A 307 -20.19 13.55 17.38
N PRO A 308 -19.61 14.13 16.33
CA PRO A 308 -20.39 14.63 15.20
C PRO A 308 -21.09 13.48 14.45
N LYS A 309 -22.18 13.82 13.76
CA LYS A 309 -22.92 12.86 12.94
C LYS A 309 -22.22 12.69 11.59
N SER A 310 -21.41 11.66 11.45
CA SER A 310 -20.74 11.31 10.20
C SER A 310 -20.94 9.84 9.82
N PRO A 311 -20.73 9.46 8.54
CA PRO A 311 -20.74 8.06 8.11
C PRO A 311 -19.67 7.21 8.81
N GLU A 312 -18.52 7.81 9.16
CA GLU A 312 -17.43 7.12 9.86
C GLU A 312 -17.79 6.82 11.30
N MET A 313 -18.32 7.81 12.02
CA MET A 313 -18.81 7.61 13.39
C MET A 313 -19.98 6.64 13.44
N ALA A 314 -20.88 6.66 12.44
CA ALA A 314 -21.98 5.71 12.36
C ALA A 314 -21.48 4.26 12.23
N ARG A 315 -20.45 4.02 11.40
CA ARG A 315 -19.79 2.72 11.28
C ARG A 315 -19.12 2.30 12.58
N GLU A 316 -18.45 3.24 13.27
CA GLU A 316 -17.75 2.96 14.52
C GLU A 316 -18.72 2.60 15.65
N VAL A 317 -19.83 3.33 15.79
CA VAL A 317 -20.88 3.03 16.77
C VAL A 317 -21.52 1.67 16.49
N GLU A 318 -21.75 1.32 15.23
CA GLU A 318 -22.25 -0.01 14.87
C GLU A 318 -21.24 -1.12 15.19
N ALA A 319 -19.95 -0.88 14.95
CA ALA A 319 -18.90 -1.84 15.32
C ALA A 319 -18.84 -2.10 16.84
N LEU A 320 -18.98 -1.05 17.66
CA LEU A 320 -19.08 -1.18 19.12
C LEU A 320 -20.31 -2.00 19.54
N ARG A 321 -21.47 -1.76 18.91
CA ARG A 321 -22.71 -2.49 19.18
C ARG A 321 -22.62 -3.96 18.78
N SER A 322 -22.03 -4.25 17.61
CA SER A 322 -21.79 -5.62 17.16
C SER A 322 -20.92 -6.37 18.16
N LEU A 323 -19.81 -5.75 18.59
CA LEU A 323 -18.91 -6.33 19.58
C LEU A 323 -19.62 -6.60 20.93
N GLU A 324 -20.41 -5.64 21.42
CA GLU A 324 -21.21 -5.82 22.63
C GLU A 324 -22.19 -7.00 22.52
N THR A 325 -22.90 -7.09 21.38
CA THR A 325 -23.86 -8.17 21.10
C THR A 325 -23.15 -9.53 21.09
N ASP A 326 -22.01 -9.62 20.42
CA ASP A 326 -21.25 -10.87 20.33
C ASP A 326 -20.72 -11.33 21.69
N ILE A 327 -20.30 -10.40 22.56
CA ILE A 327 -19.89 -10.70 23.94
C ILE A 327 -21.06 -11.30 24.72
N GLN A 328 -22.26 -10.73 24.58
CA GLN A 328 -23.48 -11.20 25.26
C GLN A 328 -23.90 -12.59 24.78
N VAL A 329 -23.81 -12.86 23.47
CA VAL A 329 -24.19 -14.15 22.86
C VAL A 329 -23.08 -15.20 22.98
N GLY A 330 -21.88 -14.82 23.42
CA GLY A 330 -20.75 -15.72 23.64
C GLY A 330 -19.93 -16.03 22.39
N ASN A 331 -20.10 -15.27 21.30
CA ASN A 331 -19.34 -15.42 20.05
C ASN A 331 -17.98 -14.68 20.11
N ILE A 332 -17.20 -14.97 21.15
CA ILE A 332 -16.08 -14.11 21.56
C ILE A 332 -14.90 -14.12 20.57
N LYS A 333 -14.64 -15.24 19.88
CA LYS A 333 -13.42 -15.39 19.08
C LYS A 333 -13.36 -14.44 17.88
N ILE A 334 -14.44 -14.33 17.11
CA ILE A 334 -14.49 -13.50 15.89
C ILE A 334 -14.43 -12.02 16.27
N SER A 335 -15.21 -11.63 17.27
CA SER A 335 -15.36 -10.23 17.66
C SER A 335 -14.13 -9.70 18.37
N ARG A 336 -13.42 -10.55 19.14
CA ARG A 336 -12.08 -10.24 19.66
C ARG A 336 -11.10 -9.92 18.52
N LYS A 337 -11.02 -10.77 17.49
CA LYS A 337 -10.12 -10.56 16.34
C LYS A 337 -10.45 -9.29 15.57
N ALA A 338 -11.73 -9.06 15.27
CA ALA A 338 -12.19 -7.86 14.60
C ALA A 338 -11.91 -6.59 15.42
N ALA A 339 -12.20 -6.61 16.73
CA ALA A 339 -11.95 -5.48 17.63
C ALA A 339 -10.47 -5.10 17.70
N ARG A 340 -9.58 -6.10 17.79
CA ARG A 340 -8.12 -5.88 17.81
C ARG A 340 -7.61 -5.35 16.49
N TYR A 341 -8.01 -5.94 15.37
CA TYR A 341 -7.64 -5.43 14.05
C TYR A 341 -8.08 -3.97 13.85
N GLN A 342 -9.33 -3.64 14.20
CA GLN A 342 -9.82 -2.27 14.09
C GLN A 342 -9.07 -1.31 15.01
N SER A 343 -8.78 -1.72 16.25
CA SER A 343 -8.01 -0.90 17.20
C SER A 343 -6.59 -0.65 16.68
N HIS A 344 -5.90 -1.71 16.26
CA HIS A 344 -4.57 -1.66 15.67
C HIS A 344 -4.51 -0.75 14.43
N ALA A 345 -5.44 -0.96 13.49
CA ALA A 345 -5.54 -0.15 12.28
C ALA A 345 -5.74 1.33 12.60
N ARG A 346 -6.60 1.66 13.57
CA ARG A 346 -6.84 3.06 13.98
C ARG A 346 -5.65 3.68 14.69
N ALA A 347 -5.01 2.95 15.61
CA ALA A 347 -3.82 3.43 16.32
C ALA A 347 -2.69 3.79 15.35
N ARG A 348 -2.57 3.06 14.23
CA ARG A 348 -1.57 3.32 13.18
C ARG A 348 -2.08 4.19 12.01
N SER A 349 -3.25 4.83 12.15
CA SER A 349 -3.90 5.62 11.08
C SER A 349 -4.00 4.87 9.74
N MET A 350 -4.16 3.55 9.76
CA MET A 350 -4.51 2.78 8.58
C MET A 350 -5.95 3.13 8.18
N HIS A 351 -6.10 3.93 7.13
CA HIS A 351 -7.40 4.13 6.51
C HIS A 351 -7.91 2.77 6.00
N GLN A 352 -9.02 2.28 6.55
CA GLN A 352 -9.73 1.10 6.03
C GLN A 352 -10.26 1.31 4.60
N SER A 353 -10.24 2.54 4.11
CA SER A 353 -10.65 2.95 2.76
C SER A 353 -9.58 3.78 2.06
N GLY A 354 -8.30 3.45 2.22
CA GLY A 354 -7.27 3.94 1.31
C GLY A 354 -7.51 3.34 -0.07
N SER A 355 -8.50 3.83 -0.82
CA SER A 355 -8.70 3.40 -2.19
C SER A 355 -7.41 3.71 -2.96
N SER A 356 -7.06 2.81 -3.88
CA SER A 356 -6.00 3.02 -4.89
C SER A 356 -5.99 4.47 -5.42
N ASP A 357 -7.17 5.08 -5.54
CA ASP A 357 -7.37 6.45 -6.04
C ASP A 357 -6.68 7.55 -5.22
N TYR A 358 -6.61 7.44 -3.89
CA TYR A 358 -5.99 8.49 -3.06
C TYR A 358 -4.47 8.52 -3.26
N TYR A 359 -3.82 7.35 -3.16
CA TYR A 359 -2.37 7.19 -3.38
C TYR A 359 -1.98 7.66 -4.78
N LEU A 360 -2.77 7.23 -5.77
CA LEU A 360 -2.61 7.63 -7.15
C LEU A 360 -2.67 9.15 -7.32
N HIS A 361 -3.60 9.85 -6.67
CA HIS A 361 -3.72 11.31 -6.78
C HIS A 361 -2.48 12.05 -6.28
N GLN A 362 -1.87 11.60 -5.18
CA GLN A 362 -0.69 12.26 -4.63
C GLN A 362 0.59 11.90 -5.39
N PHE A 363 0.76 10.64 -5.81
CA PHE A 363 1.87 10.27 -6.69
C PHE A 363 1.81 11.01 -8.02
N LYS A 364 0.61 11.15 -8.59
CA LYS A 364 0.38 11.98 -9.79
C LYS A 364 0.94 13.38 -9.61
N LYS A 365 0.84 14.01 -8.42
CA LYS A 365 1.46 15.33 -8.17
C LYS A 365 2.98 15.29 -8.20
N VAL A 366 3.59 14.28 -7.58
CA VAL A 366 5.05 14.13 -7.53
C VAL A 366 5.65 13.94 -8.92
N VAL A 367 5.07 13.04 -9.72
CA VAL A 367 5.58 12.74 -11.07
C VAL A 367 4.87 13.53 -12.17
N LYS A 368 4.02 14.52 -11.84
CA LYS A 368 3.21 15.27 -12.83
C LYS A 368 4.06 15.85 -13.95
N HIS A 369 5.22 16.40 -13.57
CA HIS A 369 6.17 17.02 -14.50
C HIS A 369 6.81 16.02 -15.49
N ARG A 370 6.68 14.71 -15.23
CA ARG A 370 7.16 13.61 -16.07
C ARG A 370 6.05 12.95 -16.89
N LEU A 371 4.81 13.41 -16.76
CA LEU A 371 3.65 12.89 -17.47
C LEU A 371 3.06 13.95 -18.40
N GLU A 372 2.76 13.56 -19.63
CA GLU A 372 2.10 14.43 -20.61
C GLU A 372 0.96 13.68 -21.30
N VAL A 373 -0.11 14.40 -21.64
CA VAL A 373 -1.21 13.88 -22.46
C VAL A 373 -1.32 14.80 -23.67
N VAL A 374 -1.28 14.23 -24.87
CA VAL A 374 -1.38 14.97 -26.14
C VAL A 374 -2.46 14.37 -27.02
N LEU A 375 -3.15 15.22 -27.78
CA LEU A 375 -4.02 14.80 -28.87
C LEU A 375 -3.17 14.74 -30.16
N GLY A 376 -3.13 13.59 -30.83
CA GLY A 376 -2.38 13.45 -32.09
C GLY A 376 -2.13 12.02 -32.52
N ASP A 377 -1.29 11.87 -33.56
CA ASP A 377 -0.84 10.58 -34.07
C ASP A 377 0.48 10.16 -33.40
N ILE A 378 0.52 8.93 -32.89
CA ILE A 378 1.72 8.39 -32.24
C ILE A 378 2.88 8.20 -33.21
N THR A 379 2.59 8.00 -34.50
CA THR A 379 3.61 7.81 -35.54
C THR A 379 4.38 9.10 -35.86
N GLU A 380 3.89 10.26 -35.42
CA GLU A 380 4.51 11.56 -35.63
C GLU A 380 5.32 12.05 -34.41
N GLN A 381 5.33 11.29 -33.31
CA GLN A 381 5.94 11.73 -32.05
C GLN A 381 7.47 11.63 -32.07
N GLN A 382 8.14 12.76 -31.83
CA GLN A 382 9.60 12.83 -31.71
C GLN A 382 10.05 12.43 -30.30
N VAL A 383 10.20 11.13 -30.08
CA VAL A 383 10.55 10.53 -28.79
C VAL A 383 11.59 9.43 -28.95
N ASP A 384 12.18 8.95 -27.86
CA ASP A 384 13.12 7.84 -27.94
C ASP A 384 12.43 6.51 -28.28
N ALA A 385 11.22 6.28 -27.78
CA ALA A 385 10.44 5.08 -28.10
C ALA A 385 8.93 5.34 -28.15
N ILE A 386 8.24 4.62 -29.04
CA ILE A 386 6.78 4.53 -29.06
C ILE A 386 6.30 3.12 -28.70
N VAL A 387 5.06 2.99 -28.23
CA VAL A 387 4.42 1.71 -27.95
C VAL A 387 3.40 1.35 -29.01
N ASN A 388 3.48 0.12 -29.51
CA ASN A 388 2.54 -0.48 -30.44
C ASN A 388 1.74 -1.59 -29.73
N ASN A 389 0.40 -1.53 -29.81
CA ASN A 389 -0.46 -2.64 -29.40
C ASN A 389 -0.74 -3.55 -30.60
N THR A 390 -0.21 -4.77 -30.57
CA THR A 390 -0.17 -5.69 -31.72
C THR A 390 -0.82 -7.05 -31.41
N SER A 391 -0.80 -7.96 -32.39
CA SER A 391 -1.25 -9.34 -32.22
C SER A 391 -0.13 -10.27 -31.70
N PRO A 392 -0.43 -11.42 -31.06
CA PRO A 392 0.58 -12.35 -30.54
C PRO A 392 1.66 -12.80 -31.52
N HIS A 393 1.38 -12.74 -32.82
CA HIS A 393 2.29 -13.16 -33.90
C HIS A 393 2.77 -11.98 -34.76
N TYR A 394 2.59 -10.74 -34.30
CA TYR A 394 3.00 -9.53 -35.02
C TYR A 394 2.42 -9.41 -36.42
N THR A 395 1.28 -10.04 -36.68
CA THR A 395 0.57 -9.90 -37.95
C THR A 395 0.00 -8.50 -38.00
N PRO A 396 0.45 -7.64 -38.94
CA PRO A 396 0.00 -6.26 -38.97
C PRO A 396 -1.48 -6.17 -39.27
N GLY A 397 -2.20 -5.36 -38.49
CA GLY A 397 -3.57 -4.97 -38.84
C GLY A 397 -3.60 -4.19 -40.16
N THR A 398 -4.64 -4.39 -40.98
CA THR A 398 -4.83 -3.58 -42.20
C THR A 398 -5.31 -2.16 -41.90
N ASN A 399 -5.96 -1.96 -40.75
CA ASN A 399 -6.47 -0.68 -40.25
C ASN A 399 -6.17 -0.56 -38.75
N GLY A 400 -6.07 0.69 -38.25
CA GLY A 400 -5.84 0.99 -36.84
C GLY A 400 -4.35 1.22 -36.49
N LEU A 401 -4.08 1.36 -35.20
CA LEU A 401 -2.77 1.73 -34.63
C LEU A 401 -1.60 0.92 -35.20
N ASP A 402 -1.67 -0.40 -35.12
CA ASP A 402 -0.59 -1.32 -35.51
C ASP A 402 -0.28 -1.22 -37.01
N GLY A 403 -1.32 -1.14 -37.86
CA GLY A 403 -1.18 -0.92 -39.30
C GLY A 403 -0.58 0.46 -39.63
N ALA A 404 -0.97 1.50 -38.91
CA ALA A 404 -0.41 2.85 -39.07
C ALA A 404 1.08 2.87 -38.71
N ILE A 405 1.47 2.25 -37.59
CA ILE A 405 2.86 2.12 -37.16
C ILE A 405 3.69 1.35 -38.20
N HIS A 406 3.20 0.21 -38.70
CA HIS A 406 3.89 -0.55 -39.75
C HIS A 406 4.03 0.23 -41.07
N THR A 407 3.00 1.01 -41.44
CA THR A 407 3.04 1.85 -42.64
C THR A 407 4.08 2.96 -42.51
N ALA A 408 4.13 3.63 -41.34
CA ALA A 408 5.05 4.73 -41.08
C ALA A 408 6.51 4.26 -40.88
N ALA A 409 6.71 3.11 -40.23
CA ALA A 409 8.06 2.57 -39.97
C ALA A 409 8.72 1.98 -41.22
N GLY A 410 7.94 1.46 -42.17
CA GLY A 410 8.43 0.79 -43.37
C GLY A 410 8.48 -0.74 -43.24
N PRO A 411 8.75 -1.47 -44.35
CA PRO A 411 8.76 -2.93 -44.38
C PRO A 411 9.76 -3.58 -43.43
N GLU A 412 10.84 -2.89 -43.07
CA GLU A 412 11.89 -3.38 -42.20
C GLU A 412 11.39 -3.67 -40.77
N LEU A 413 10.37 -2.95 -40.31
CA LEU A 413 9.73 -3.25 -39.02
C LEU A 413 9.10 -4.64 -39.01
N ARG A 414 8.47 -5.02 -40.12
CA ARG A 414 7.88 -6.34 -40.26
C ARG A 414 8.96 -7.43 -40.25
N GLU A 415 10.06 -7.21 -40.97
CA GLU A 415 11.17 -8.17 -41.01
C GLU A 415 11.77 -8.40 -39.61
N ALA A 416 11.90 -7.35 -38.79
CA ALA A 416 12.33 -7.50 -37.40
C ALA A 416 11.31 -8.22 -36.53
N CYS A 417 10.02 -7.92 -36.68
CA CYS A 417 8.96 -8.61 -35.95
C CYS A 417 8.91 -10.12 -36.27
N GLU A 418 9.18 -10.51 -37.52
CA GLU A 418 9.23 -11.92 -37.93
C GLU A 418 10.36 -12.72 -37.25
N GLN A 419 11.37 -12.04 -36.71
CA GLN A 419 12.46 -12.66 -35.92
C GLN A 419 12.13 -12.77 -34.42
N LEU A 420 11.04 -12.16 -33.95
CA LEU A 420 10.66 -12.22 -32.54
C LEU A 420 9.86 -13.50 -32.22
N PRO A 421 10.03 -14.07 -31.01
CA PRO A 421 9.14 -15.11 -30.54
C PRO A 421 7.72 -14.55 -30.32
N PRO A 422 6.68 -15.39 -30.37
CA PRO A 422 5.31 -14.95 -30.10
C PRO A 422 5.19 -14.18 -28.78
N CYS A 423 4.42 -13.09 -28.79
CA CYS A 423 4.18 -12.25 -27.63
C CYS A 423 2.90 -12.68 -26.92
N GLN A 424 2.99 -13.01 -25.63
CA GLN A 424 1.79 -13.32 -24.85
C GLN A 424 1.05 -12.04 -24.46
N THR A 425 -0.24 -12.18 -24.15
CA THR A 425 -1.03 -11.07 -23.60
C THR A 425 -0.42 -10.56 -22.30
N GLY A 426 -0.16 -9.26 -22.20
CA GLY A 426 0.52 -8.63 -21.08
C GLY A 426 2.04 -8.49 -21.25
N ASP A 427 2.66 -9.26 -22.14
CA ASP A 427 4.09 -9.18 -22.43
C ASP A 427 4.40 -8.09 -23.47
N ALA A 428 5.69 -7.70 -23.52
CA ALA A 428 6.19 -6.76 -24.49
C ALA A 428 7.57 -7.19 -25.04
N HIS A 429 7.83 -6.87 -26.31
CA HIS A 429 9.13 -7.00 -26.99
C HIS A 429 9.51 -5.68 -27.65
N ILE A 430 10.76 -5.52 -28.09
CA ILE A 430 11.26 -4.26 -28.64
C ILE A 430 12.03 -4.45 -29.94
N THR A 431 11.82 -3.56 -30.90
CA THR A 431 12.51 -3.48 -32.19
C THR A 431 12.98 -2.05 -32.46
N PRO A 432 13.90 -1.81 -33.42
CA PRO A 432 14.18 -0.45 -33.90
C PRO A 432 12.93 0.24 -34.48
N GLY A 433 12.87 1.58 -34.43
CA GLY A 433 11.74 2.36 -34.96
C GLY A 433 11.78 2.62 -36.47
N TYR A 434 12.91 2.36 -37.14
CA TYR A 434 13.09 2.55 -38.58
C TYR A 434 12.76 3.97 -39.05
N ASN A 435 11.79 4.14 -39.96
CA ASN A 435 11.42 5.45 -40.51
C ASN A 435 10.56 6.28 -39.55
N LEU A 436 10.16 5.74 -38.39
CA LEU A 436 9.48 6.52 -37.37
C LEU A 436 10.41 7.59 -36.78
N PRO A 437 9.88 8.73 -36.31
CA PRO A 437 10.60 9.71 -35.51
C PRO A 437 10.93 9.22 -34.08
N ALA A 438 11.13 7.90 -33.92
CA ALA A 438 11.51 7.25 -32.69
C ALA A 438 12.59 6.19 -32.91
N LYS A 439 13.50 6.03 -31.95
CA LYS A 439 14.61 5.07 -32.05
C LYS A 439 14.12 3.63 -31.89
N TRP A 440 13.09 3.43 -31.09
CA TRP A 440 12.56 2.11 -30.74
C TRP A 440 11.03 2.04 -30.88
N THR A 441 10.55 0.85 -31.24
CA THR A 441 9.14 0.47 -31.14
C THR A 441 9.02 -0.66 -30.13
N ILE A 442 8.26 -0.43 -29.04
CA ILE A 442 7.93 -1.46 -28.05
C ILE A 442 6.57 -2.05 -28.41
N HIS A 443 6.54 -3.34 -28.70
CA HIS A 443 5.34 -4.07 -29.08
C HIS A 443 4.76 -4.81 -27.90
N THR A 444 3.50 -4.59 -27.58
CA THR A 444 2.78 -5.27 -26.49
C THR A 444 1.46 -5.84 -26.99
N VAL A 445 0.94 -6.86 -26.30
CA VAL A 445 -0.36 -7.46 -26.65
C VAL A 445 -1.35 -7.23 -25.52
N ALA A 446 -2.34 -6.35 -25.75
CA ALA A 446 -3.37 -6.09 -24.74
C ALA A 446 -4.46 -7.18 -24.72
N PRO A 447 -5.08 -7.44 -23.54
CA PRO A 447 -6.24 -8.31 -23.45
C PRO A 447 -7.48 -7.68 -24.07
N ALA A 448 -8.40 -8.50 -24.57
CA ALA A 448 -9.77 -8.05 -24.86
C ALA A 448 -10.52 -7.75 -23.55
N TRP A 449 -11.38 -6.74 -23.56
CA TRP A 449 -12.22 -6.40 -22.42
C TRP A 449 -13.34 -7.42 -22.25
N ASN A 450 -13.41 -8.08 -21.09
CA ASN A 450 -14.42 -9.07 -20.76
C ASN A 450 -15.27 -8.64 -19.55
N GLY A 451 -15.53 -7.33 -19.44
CA GLY A 451 -16.31 -6.78 -18.34
C GLY A 451 -15.58 -6.71 -17.00
N GLY A 452 -14.24 -6.74 -16.99
CA GLY A 452 -13.44 -6.72 -15.77
C GLY A 452 -13.27 -8.10 -15.14
N GLN A 453 -13.49 -9.16 -15.92
CA GLN A 453 -13.40 -10.55 -15.49
C GLN A 453 -12.14 -11.19 -16.09
N GLN A 454 -11.66 -12.27 -15.47
CA GLN A 454 -10.50 -13.05 -15.95
C GLN A 454 -9.14 -12.33 -15.96
N GLY A 455 -9.00 -11.29 -15.14
CA GLY A 455 -7.72 -10.59 -14.93
C GLY A 455 -7.32 -9.67 -16.08
N ASP A 456 -8.29 -9.18 -16.85
CA ASP A 456 -8.07 -8.30 -17.99
C ASP A 456 -7.45 -6.95 -17.55
N ALA A 457 -7.87 -6.38 -16.42
CA ALA A 457 -7.29 -5.15 -15.86
C ALA A 457 -5.82 -5.32 -15.48
N GLU A 458 -5.49 -6.42 -14.80
CA GLU A 458 -4.13 -6.74 -14.37
C GLU A 458 -3.21 -6.96 -15.57
N LYS A 459 -3.69 -7.65 -16.62
CA LYS A 459 -2.96 -7.86 -17.88
C LYS A 459 -2.77 -6.56 -18.67
N LEU A 460 -3.76 -5.67 -18.69
CA LEU A 460 -3.59 -4.36 -19.32
C LEU A 460 -2.54 -3.53 -18.55
N ALA A 461 -2.61 -3.53 -17.21
CA ALA A 461 -1.59 -2.89 -16.38
C ALA A 461 -0.20 -3.49 -16.62
N GLN A 462 -0.12 -4.81 -16.83
CA GLN A 462 1.11 -5.51 -17.14
C GLN A 462 1.72 -5.05 -18.47
N CYS A 463 0.90 -4.77 -19.50
CA CYS A 463 1.37 -4.21 -20.78
C CYS A 463 2.15 -2.91 -20.55
N TYR A 464 1.57 -1.97 -19.80
CA TYR A 464 2.21 -0.69 -19.49
C TYR A 464 3.51 -0.89 -18.69
N ARG A 465 3.47 -1.70 -17.62
CA ARG A 465 4.65 -1.99 -16.79
C ARG A 465 5.79 -2.62 -17.59
N ASN A 466 5.50 -3.63 -18.41
CA ASN A 466 6.51 -4.32 -19.21
C ASN A 466 7.12 -3.39 -20.27
N CYS A 467 6.32 -2.50 -20.87
CA CYS A 467 6.85 -1.48 -21.77
C CYS A 467 7.80 -0.50 -21.04
N LEU A 468 7.42 -0.03 -19.86
CA LEU A 468 8.25 0.85 -19.03
C LEU A 468 9.57 0.18 -18.60
N VAL A 469 9.51 -1.10 -18.21
CA VAL A 469 10.70 -1.90 -17.90
C VAL A 469 11.64 -2.00 -19.11
N LEU A 470 11.12 -2.28 -20.31
CA LEU A 470 11.93 -2.34 -21.53
C LEU A 470 12.55 -0.98 -21.87
N ALA A 471 11.78 0.09 -21.73
CA ALA A 471 12.26 1.45 -21.94
C ALA A 471 13.42 1.77 -20.99
N GLN A 472 13.30 1.44 -19.70
CA GLN A 472 14.36 1.57 -18.72
C GLN A 472 15.61 0.76 -19.11
N GLN A 473 15.45 -0.52 -19.46
CA GLN A 473 16.56 -1.40 -19.86
C GLN A 473 17.32 -0.87 -21.08
N LYS A 474 16.60 -0.21 -22.01
CA LYS A 474 17.16 0.43 -23.20
C LYS A 474 17.57 1.88 -23.00
N LYS A 475 17.45 2.41 -21.78
CA LYS A 475 17.77 3.79 -21.40
C LYS A 475 17.03 4.84 -22.25
N VAL A 476 15.79 4.52 -22.63
CA VAL A 476 14.85 5.41 -23.33
C VAL A 476 14.48 6.54 -22.39
N GLN A 477 14.71 7.79 -22.77
CA GLN A 477 14.39 8.95 -21.93
C GLN A 477 12.94 9.43 -22.12
N THR A 478 12.43 9.36 -23.35
CA THR A 478 11.05 9.75 -23.67
C THR A 478 10.29 8.58 -24.28
N LEU A 479 9.18 8.20 -23.66
CA LEU A 479 8.35 7.06 -24.07
C LEU A 479 6.91 7.52 -24.35
N ALA A 480 6.40 7.24 -25.56
CA ALA A 480 5.02 7.53 -25.93
C ALA A 480 4.14 6.27 -25.93
N PHE A 481 3.01 6.32 -25.22
CA PHE A 481 1.96 5.31 -25.20
C PHE A 481 0.74 5.77 -25.99
N PRO A 482 0.09 4.88 -26.77
CA PRO A 482 -1.26 5.11 -27.24
C PRO A 482 -2.26 4.78 -26.12
N ALA A 483 -3.55 5.05 -26.35
CA ALA A 483 -4.63 4.51 -25.52
C ALA A 483 -4.78 3.00 -25.78
N ILE A 484 -4.01 2.16 -25.09
CA ILE A 484 -3.97 0.71 -25.32
C ILE A 484 -5.35 0.09 -25.01
N GLY A 485 -5.88 -0.67 -25.97
CA GLY A 485 -7.09 -1.48 -25.81
C GLY A 485 -8.43 -0.79 -26.08
N THR A 486 -8.45 0.54 -26.27
CA THR A 486 -9.70 1.32 -26.31
C THR A 486 -10.39 1.32 -27.68
N GLY A 487 -9.76 0.75 -28.70
CA GLY A 487 -10.38 0.48 -30.00
C GLY A 487 -11.05 -0.88 -30.05
N ASN A 488 -10.60 -1.74 -30.99
CA ASN A 488 -11.22 -3.04 -31.28
C ASN A 488 -11.25 -4.04 -30.11
N LEU A 489 -10.51 -3.79 -29.02
CA LEU A 489 -10.50 -4.64 -27.83
C LEU A 489 -11.59 -4.26 -26.81
N GLY A 490 -12.35 -3.19 -27.04
CA GLY A 490 -13.57 -2.87 -26.31
C GLY A 490 -13.39 -2.31 -24.90
N TRP A 491 -12.19 -1.83 -24.56
CA TRP A 491 -11.94 -1.25 -23.24
C TRP A 491 -12.68 0.07 -23.03
N PRO A 492 -13.39 0.25 -21.89
CA PRO A 492 -13.90 1.56 -21.50
C PRO A 492 -12.75 2.56 -21.32
N LEU A 493 -12.84 3.72 -21.97
CA LEU A 493 -11.78 4.73 -22.01
C LEU A 493 -11.36 5.23 -20.64
N ASP A 494 -12.31 5.48 -19.75
CA ASP A 494 -12.09 5.93 -18.38
C ASP A 494 -11.29 4.91 -17.55
N ARG A 495 -11.63 3.63 -17.67
CA ARG A 495 -10.92 2.54 -17.01
C ARG A 495 -9.53 2.34 -17.58
N ALA A 496 -9.40 2.31 -18.90
CA ALA A 496 -8.11 2.16 -19.57
C ALA A 496 -7.14 3.30 -19.22
N ALA A 497 -7.63 4.55 -19.23
CA ALA A 497 -6.85 5.72 -18.83
C ALA A 497 -6.40 5.65 -17.37
N THR A 498 -7.26 5.19 -16.47
CA THR A 498 -6.93 5.01 -15.05
C THR A 498 -5.81 3.99 -14.87
N ILE A 499 -5.94 2.81 -15.48
CA ILE A 499 -4.91 1.74 -15.43
C ILE A 499 -3.58 2.20 -16.03
N ALA A 500 -3.63 2.91 -17.15
CA ALA A 500 -2.45 3.44 -17.84
C ALA A 500 -1.66 4.40 -16.94
N LEU A 501 -2.37 5.36 -16.34
CA LEU A 501 -1.78 6.34 -15.44
C LEU A 501 -1.30 5.71 -14.14
N GLU A 502 -2.04 4.75 -13.55
CA GLU A 502 -1.58 4.01 -12.36
C GLU A 502 -0.25 3.32 -12.63
N ALA A 503 -0.15 2.57 -13.72
CA ALA A 503 1.08 1.86 -14.07
C ALA A 503 2.25 2.82 -14.30
N ALA A 504 2.04 3.90 -15.05
CA ALA A 504 3.08 4.90 -15.32
C ALA A 504 3.51 5.63 -14.05
N VAL A 505 2.57 6.10 -13.23
CA VAL A 505 2.84 6.84 -12.01
C VAL A 505 3.63 6.00 -11.00
N MET A 506 3.20 4.75 -10.79
CA MET A 506 3.87 3.82 -9.87
C MET A 506 5.30 3.51 -10.33
N PHE A 507 5.50 3.33 -11.64
CA PHE A 507 6.83 3.07 -12.19
C PHE A 507 7.75 4.28 -12.09
N LEU A 508 7.29 5.46 -12.52
CA LEU A 508 8.09 6.70 -12.51
C LEU A 508 8.46 7.13 -11.09
N LYS A 509 7.66 6.78 -10.08
CA LYS A 509 8.03 7.06 -8.69
C LYS A 509 9.25 6.24 -8.23
N GLN A 510 9.41 5.03 -8.75
CA GLN A 510 10.48 4.12 -8.37
C GLN A 510 11.72 4.24 -9.26
N GLN A 511 11.56 4.74 -10.49
CA GLN A 511 12.59 4.72 -11.51
C GLN A 511 12.77 6.11 -12.14
N ASP A 512 14.03 6.53 -12.30
CA ASP A 512 14.38 7.80 -12.94
C ASP A 512 14.24 7.76 -14.46
N THR A 513 14.25 6.58 -15.06
CA THR A 513 14.14 6.38 -16.52
C THR A 513 12.91 5.51 -16.84
N PRO A 514 12.03 5.91 -17.77
CA PRO A 514 12.13 7.08 -18.66
C PRO A 514 11.89 8.41 -17.93
N GLU A 515 12.63 9.46 -18.30
CA GLU A 515 12.44 10.80 -17.73
C GLU A 515 11.02 11.33 -17.98
N LYS A 516 10.42 11.02 -19.14
CA LYS A 516 9.09 11.48 -19.53
C LYS A 516 8.25 10.39 -20.21
N VAL A 517 7.00 10.28 -19.80
CA VAL A 517 5.97 9.42 -20.41
C VAL A 517 4.87 10.28 -21.02
N ILE A 518 4.52 10.02 -22.27
CA ILE A 518 3.55 10.78 -23.05
C ILE A 518 2.40 9.86 -23.46
N PHE A 519 1.17 10.19 -23.11
CA PHE A 519 -0.03 9.50 -23.59
C PHE A 519 -0.58 10.22 -24.82
N VAL A 520 -0.50 9.56 -25.96
CA VAL A 520 -0.93 10.08 -27.26
C VAL A 520 -2.33 9.55 -27.55
N CYS A 521 -3.30 10.43 -27.39
CA CYS A 521 -4.71 10.14 -27.66
C CYS A 521 -5.02 10.48 -29.11
N PHE A 522 -5.54 9.54 -29.88
CA PHE A 522 -5.85 9.74 -31.29
C PHE A 522 -7.08 10.64 -31.52
N ASP A 523 -8.02 10.63 -30.57
CA ASP A 523 -9.25 11.40 -30.64
C ASP A 523 -9.53 12.21 -29.35
N GLU A 524 -10.47 13.14 -29.48
CA GLU A 524 -10.85 14.08 -28.43
C GLU A 524 -11.45 13.39 -27.19
N GLU A 525 -12.12 12.24 -27.37
CA GLU A 525 -12.78 11.53 -26.28
C GLU A 525 -11.73 10.87 -25.38
N ALA A 526 -10.78 10.15 -25.99
CA ALA A 526 -9.64 9.60 -25.29
C ALA A 526 -8.81 10.71 -24.63
N TYR A 527 -8.56 11.81 -25.34
CA TYR A 527 -7.82 12.94 -24.78
C TYR A 527 -8.49 13.50 -23.52
N ARG A 528 -9.81 13.72 -23.54
CA ARG A 528 -10.57 14.18 -22.36
C ARG A 528 -10.53 13.18 -21.21
N CYS A 529 -10.64 11.88 -21.49
CA CYS A 529 -10.54 10.84 -20.47
C CYS A 529 -9.17 10.82 -19.80
N TYR A 530 -8.08 10.88 -20.58
CA TYR A 530 -6.71 10.92 -20.06
C TYR A 530 -6.40 12.23 -19.34
N GLN A 531 -6.87 13.38 -19.84
CA GLN A 531 -6.76 14.67 -19.14
C GLN A 531 -7.50 14.68 -17.81
N LYS A 532 -8.71 14.11 -17.75
CA LYS A 532 -9.46 13.99 -16.50
C LYS A 532 -8.72 13.06 -15.53
N ALA A 533 -8.15 11.97 -16.03
CA ALA A 533 -7.47 11.00 -15.20
C ALA A 533 -6.12 11.52 -14.69
N ILE A 534 -5.37 12.33 -15.45
CA ILE A 534 -4.07 12.90 -14.99
C ILE A 534 -4.27 13.99 -13.92
N GLY A 535 -5.39 14.72 -13.95
CA GLY A 535 -5.77 15.72 -12.95
C GLY A 535 -5.42 17.14 -13.33
#